data_AF-A0A832CJ24-F1
#
_entry.id   AF-A0A832CJ24-F1
#
_cell.length_a   1.000
_cell.length_b   1.000
_cell.length_c   1.000
_cell.angle_alpha   90.00
_cell.angle_beta   90.00
_cell.angle_gamma   90.00
#
_symmetry.space_group_name_H-M   'P 1'
#
loop_
_entity.id
_entity.type
_entity.pdbx_description
1 polymer ?
#
loop_
_entity_poly.entity_id
_entity_poly.type
_entity_poly.pdbx_seq_one_letter_code
_entity_poly.pdbx_strand_id
1 'polypeptide(L)'
;WGWMVAVALVTYLAVRGEKIQLPEQENPAELKPALFFGALYAAVTLGVAAARDTLGTTALYGVAVLSGLHDMDAITLSTARLVDEGRLESDTAWRLILVAMLSNLGAKLAIVAILGQRRLLAWSAALFSVAAAGIAILIAFWP
;
A
#
# COMPACT_ATOMS: atom_id res chain seq x y z
N TRP A 1 -6.91 20.70 2.63
CA TRP A 1 -5.90 21.69 2.17
C TRP A 1 -5.42 22.63 3.28
N GLY A 2 -6.28 23.39 3.98
CA GLY A 2 -5.84 24.34 5.01
C GLY A 2 -5.02 23.75 6.18
N TRP A 3 -5.34 22.53 6.61
CA TRP A 3 -4.62 21.86 7.69
C TRP A 3 -3.19 21.46 7.31
N MET A 4 -2.99 21.06 6.05
CA MET A 4 -1.65 20.72 5.54
C MET A 4 -0.77 21.96 5.44
N VAL A 5 -1.35 23.10 5.05
CA VAL A 5 -0.63 24.39 5.01
C VAL A 5 -0.24 24.84 6.41
N ALA A 6 -1.15 24.70 7.39
CA ALA A 6 -0.88 25.06 8.78
C ALA A 6 0.25 24.20 9.39
N VAL A 7 0.20 22.88 9.19
CA VAL A 7 1.26 21.97 9.66
C VAL A 7 2.59 22.30 9.00
N ALA A 8 2.61 22.52 7.67
CA ALA A 8 3.81 22.89 6.94
C ALA A 8 4.40 24.23 7.41
N LEU A 9 3.56 25.22 7.71
CA LEU A 9 4.00 26.51 8.24
C LEU A 9 4.61 26.38 9.64
N VAL A 10 3.95 25.63 10.52
CA VAL A 10 4.44 25.42 11.90
C VAL A 10 5.77 24.67 11.90
N THR A 11 5.91 23.61 11.09
CA THR A 11 7.15 22.86 10.99
C THR A 11 8.26 23.67 10.31
N TYR A 12 7.93 24.45 9.28
CA TYR A 12 8.88 25.35 8.63
C TYR A 12 9.41 26.40 9.61
N LEU A 13 8.54 27.04 10.37
CA LEU A 13 8.93 28.04 11.37
C LEU A 13 9.76 27.42 12.51
N ALA A 14 9.47 26.18 12.90
CA ALA A 14 10.21 25.46 13.93
C ALA A 14 11.63 25.02 13.50
N VAL A 15 11.85 24.74 12.21
CA VAL A 15 13.10 24.16 11.68
C VAL A 15 13.95 25.17 10.88
N ARG A 16 13.46 26.41 10.68
CA ARG A 16 14.11 27.47 9.87
C ARG A 16 15.57 27.80 10.26
N GLY A 17 16.01 27.44 11.46
CA GLY A 17 17.37 27.65 11.96
C GLY A 17 18.34 26.48 11.81
N GLU A 18 17.87 25.30 11.41
CA GLU A 18 18.74 24.14 11.20
C GLU A 18 19.40 24.18 9.82
N LYS A 19 20.73 24.11 9.78
CA LYS A 19 21.48 23.90 8.54
C LYS A 19 21.33 22.44 8.13
N ILE A 20 20.24 22.14 7.44
CA ILE A 20 20.02 20.84 6.80
C ILE A 20 21.08 20.70 5.70
N GLN A 21 22.01 19.77 5.86
CA GLN A 21 22.84 19.31 4.75
C GLN A 21 21.90 18.61 3.78
N LEU A 22 21.57 19.27 2.67
CA LEU A 22 20.74 18.65 1.64
C LEU A 22 21.55 17.46 1.07
N PRO A 23 21.01 16.23 1.11
CA PRO A 23 21.60 15.14 0.35
C PRO A 23 21.64 15.51 -1.14
N GLU A 24 22.66 15.03 -1.84
CA GLU A 24 22.83 15.23 -3.28
C GLU A 24 21.51 14.92 -3.99
N GLN A 25 21.00 15.86 -4.79
CA GLN A 25 19.74 15.69 -5.52
C GLN A 25 19.93 14.63 -6.60
N GLU A 26 19.44 13.42 -6.35
CA GLU A 26 19.42 12.36 -7.36
C GLU A 26 18.37 12.66 -8.44
N ASN A 27 18.55 12.04 -9.61
CA ASN A 27 17.87 12.38 -10.87
C ASN A 27 16.35 12.68 -10.71
N PRO A 28 15.89 13.92 -10.95
CA PRO A 28 14.53 14.36 -10.65
C PRO A 28 13.45 13.67 -11.49
N ALA A 29 13.83 12.97 -12.56
CA ALA A 29 12.89 12.24 -13.43
C ALA A 29 12.60 10.81 -12.94
N GLU A 30 13.36 10.26 -11.98
CA GLU A 30 13.23 8.89 -11.44
C GLU A 30 12.72 7.85 -12.46
N LEU A 31 13.27 7.88 -13.68
CA LEU A 31 12.72 7.13 -14.81
C LEU A 31 12.78 5.62 -14.56
N LYS A 32 13.80 5.15 -13.85
CA LYS A 32 13.92 3.73 -13.45
C LYS A 32 12.79 3.32 -12.48
N PRO A 33 12.60 3.99 -11.33
CA PRO A 33 11.44 3.75 -10.47
C PRO A 33 10.11 3.85 -11.21
N ALA A 34 9.91 4.86 -12.06
CA ALA A 34 8.68 5.05 -12.82
C ALA A 34 8.41 3.90 -13.80
N LEU A 35 9.41 3.44 -14.55
CA LEU A 35 9.28 2.31 -15.46
C LEU A 35 8.98 1.02 -14.71
N PHE A 36 9.61 0.82 -13.54
CA PHE A 36 9.37 -0.33 -12.68
C PHE A 36 7.93 -0.33 -12.15
N PHE A 37 7.42 0.82 -11.69
CA PHE A 37 6.03 1.00 -11.28
C PHE A 37 5.05 0.71 -12.42
N GLY A 38 5.32 1.23 -13.61
CA GLY A 38 4.50 0.97 -14.80
C GLY A 38 4.45 -0.51 -15.16
N ALA A 39 5.60 -1.20 -15.11
CA ALA A 39 5.70 -2.63 -15.37
C ALA A 39 4.97 -3.46 -14.30
N LEU A 40 5.12 -3.12 -13.02
CA LEU A 40 4.43 -3.77 -11.91
C LEU A 40 2.91 -3.60 -12.03
N TYR A 41 2.43 -2.38 -12.28
CA TYR A 41 1.01 -2.09 -12.53
C TYR A 41 0.45 -2.92 -13.70
N ALA A 42 1.20 -3.00 -14.80
CA ALA A 42 0.79 -3.79 -15.97
C ALA A 42 0.69 -5.29 -15.62
N ALA A 43 1.69 -5.83 -14.91
CA ALA A 43 1.70 -7.23 -14.49
C ALA A 43 0.54 -7.56 -13.54
N VAL A 44 0.26 -6.70 -12.57
CA VAL A 44 -0.86 -6.85 -11.62
C VAL A 44 -2.19 -6.76 -12.35
N THR A 45 -2.37 -5.78 -13.22
CA THR A 45 -3.60 -5.61 -14.01
C THR A 45 -3.85 -6.81 -14.91
N LEU A 46 -2.80 -7.34 -15.55
CA LEU A 46 -2.88 -8.56 -16.36
C LEU A 46 -3.23 -9.78 -15.49
N GLY A 47 -2.60 -9.92 -14.32
CA GLY A 47 -2.89 -10.97 -13.36
C GLY A 47 -4.34 -10.93 -12.87
N VAL A 48 -4.86 -9.76 -12.54
CA VAL A 48 -6.27 -9.53 -12.16
C VAL A 48 -7.20 -9.93 -13.30
N ALA A 49 -6.91 -9.51 -14.53
CA ALA A 49 -7.73 -9.81 -15.69
C ALA A 49 -7.75 -11.31 -16.02
N ALA A 50 -6.58 -11.97 -16.03
CA ALA A 50 -6.45 -13.40 -16.29
C ALA A 50 -7.08 -14.26 -15.18
N ALA A 51 -6.92 -13.86 -13.92
CA ALA A 51 -7.54 -14.51 -12.77
C ALA A 51 -9.07 -14.42 -12.82
N ARG A 52 -9.62 -13.28 -13.23
CA ARG A 52 -11.06 -13.09 -13.45
C ARG A 52 -11.61 -14.02 -14.54
N ASP A 53 -10.89 -14.12 -15.66
CA ASP A 53 -11.33 -14.88 -16.83
C ASP A 53 -11.29 -16.40 -16.59
N THR A 54 -10.35 -16.88 -15.78
CA THR A 54 -10.13 -18.33 -15.58
C THR A 54 -10.80 -18.90 -14.33
N LEU A 55 -10.94 -18.12 -13.24
CA LEU A 55 -11.25 -18.64 -11.90
C LEU A 55 -12.30 -17.83 -11.12
N GLY A 56 -12.82 -16.73 -11.69
CA GLY A 56 -13.86 -15.90 -11.07
C GLY A 56 -13.39 -15.11 -9.84
N THR A 57 -14.33 -14.68 -8.99
CA THR A 57 -14.11 -13.69 -7.92
C THR A 57 -13.12 -14.15 -6.83
N THR A 58 -12.99 -15.46 -6.59
CA THR A 58 -12.07 -16.02 -5.58
C THR A 58 -10.60 -15.80 -5.94
N ALA A 59 -10.27 -15.80 -7.23
CA ALA A 59 -8.89 -15.61 -7.70
C ALA A 59 -8.38 -14.18 -7.50
N LEU A 60 -9.29 -13.21 -7.42
CA LEU A 60 -8.97 -11.81 -7.13
C LEU A 60 -8.33 -11.67 -5.75
N TYR A 61 -8.76 -12.45 -4.75
CA TYR A 61 -8.14 -12.44 -3.42
C TYR A 61 -6.70 -12.94 -3.46
N GLY A 62 -6.39 -13.95 -4.28
CA GLY A 62 -5.03 -14.44 -4.47
C GLY A 62 -4.12 -13.39 -5.10
N VAL A 63 -4.62 -12.69 -6.14
CA VAL A 63 -3.89 -11.57 -6.75
C VAL A 63 -3.71 -10.42 -5.75
N ALA A 64 -4.70 -10.17 -4.90
CA ALA A 64 -4.59 -9.14 -3.87
C ALA A 64 -3.54 -9.44 -2.80
N VAL A 65 -3.45 -10.69 -2.36
CA VAL A 65 -2.39 -11.12 -1.45
C VAL A 65 -1.02 -10.96 -2.11
N LEU A 66 -0.83 -11.47 -3.33
CA LEU A 66 0.46 -11.42 -4.02
C LEU A 66 0.90 -9.99 -4.35
N SER A 67 -0.01 -9.17 -4.87
CA SER A 67 0.29 -7.78 -5.22
C SER A 67 0.50 -6.92 -3.97
N GLY A 68 -0.32 -7.11 -2.94
CA GLY A 68 -0.20 -6.40 -1.67
C GLY A 68 1.08 -6.74 -0.90
N LEU A 69 1.69 -7.90 -1.15
CA LEU A 69 2.95 -8.30 -0.52
C LEU A 69 4.12 -7.40 -0.96
N HIS A 70 4.10 -6.93 -2.20
CA HIS A 70 5.16 -6.12 -2.79
C HIS A 70 4.83 -4.63 -2.74
N ASP A 71 3.63 -4.26 -3.22
CA ASP A 71 3.20 -2.88 -3.27
C ASP A 71 1.66 -2.77 -3.27
N MET A 72 1.14 -2.30 -2.13
CA MET A 72 -0.29 -2.06 -1.95
C MET A 72 -0.79 -0.91 -2.83
N ASP A 73 0.06 0.07 -3.18
CA ASP A 73 -0.39 1.28 -3.88
C ASP A 73 -0.83 0.94 -5.31
N ALA A 74 -0.08 0.04 -5.98
CA ALA A 74 -0.40 -0.45 -7.31
C ALA A 74 -1.75 -1.17 -7.37
N ILE A 75 -2.03 -2.08 -6.43
CA ILE A 75 -3.32 -2.76 -6.38
C ILE A 75 -4.44 -1.81 -5.97
N THR A 76 -4.21 -0.88 -5.06
CA THR A 76 -5.22 0.10 -4.64
C THR A 76 -5.65 0.97 -5.82
N LEU A 77 -4.67 1.51 -6.57
CA LEU A 77 -4.96 2.34 -7.74
C LEU A 77 -5.65 1.56 -8.86
N SER A 78 -5.17 0.37 -9.19
CA SER A 78 -5.78 -0.46 -10.24
C SER A 78 -7.20 -0.90 -9.85
N THR A 79 -7.43 -1.29 -8.60
CA THR A 79 -8.75 -1.67 -8.10
C THR A 79 -9.72 -0.48 -8.12
N ALA A 80 -9.27 0.70 -7.68
CA ALA A 80 -10.06 1.93 -7.73
C ALA A 80 -10.44 2.30 -9.17
N ARG A 81 -9.50 2.17 -10.12
CA ARG A 81 -9.75 2.43 -11.54
C ARG A 81 -10.72 1.42 -12.15
N LEU A 82 -10.63 0.13 -11.78
CA LEU A 82 -11.58 -0.88 -12.25
C LEU A 82 -13.01 -0.64 -11.73
N VAL A 83 -13.16 -0.05 -10.55
CA VAL A 83 -14.47 0.40 -10.03
C VAL A 83 -14.98 1.59 -10.84
N ASP A 84 -14.14 2.58 -11.11
CA ASP A 84 -14.48 3.77 -11.92
C ASP A 84 -14.90 3.39 -13.35
N GLU A 85 -14.24 2.39 -13.94
CA GLU A 85 -14.57 1.84 -15.26
C GLU A 85 -15.81 0.91 -15.23
N GLY A 86 -16.46 0.69 -14.08
CA GLY A 86 -17.63 -0.19 -13.92
C GLY A 86 -17.30 -1.68 -14.11
N ARG A 87 -16.01 -2.04 -14.10
CA ARG A 87 -15.53 -3.40 -14.35
C ARG A 87 -15.44 -4.22 -13.06
N LEU A 88 -15.38 -3.57 -11.91
CA LEU A 88 -15.33 -4.20 -10.59
C LEU A 88 -16.39 -3.57 -9.68
N GLU A 89 -17.13 -4.41 -8.97
CA GLU A 89 -18.10 -3.94 -8.00
C GLU A 89 -17.39 -3.35 -6.78
N SER A 90 -17.86 -2.18 -6.31
CA SER A 90 -17.28 -1.48 -5.17
C SER A 90 -17.20 -2.36 -3.92
N ASP A 91 -18.19 -3.25 -3.71
CA ASP A 91 -18.20 -4.17 -2.58
C ASP A 91 -17.02 -5.17 -2.61
N THR A 92 -16.67 -5.66 -3.79
CA THR A 92 -15.50 -6.53 -3.92
C THR A 92 -14.20 -5.73 -3.81
N ALA A 93 -14.17 -4.49 -4.30
CA ALA A 93 -12.98 -3.65 -4.33
C ALA A 93 -12.43 -3.31 -2.94
N TRP A 94 -13.28 -2.88 -2.00
CA TRP A 94 -12.79 -2.51 -0.67
C TRP A 94 -12.22 -3.72 0.08
N ARG A 95 -12.82 -4.90 -0.09
CA ARG A 95 -12.32 -6.16 0.50
C ARG A 95 -10.95 -6.53 -0.07
N LEU A 96 -10.74 -6.39 -1.38
CA LEU A 96 -9.46 -6.65 -2.02
C LEU A 96 -8.35 -5.73 -1.50
N ILE A 97 -8.66 -4.43 -1.34
CA ILE A 97 -7.73 -3.44 -0.78
C ILE A 97 -7.35 -3.81 0.66
N LEU A 98 -8.32 -4.19 1.49
CA LEU A 98 -8.07 -4.59 2.88
C LEU A 98 -7.23 -5.87 2.98
N VAL A 99 -7.46 -6.86 2.11
CA VAL A 99 -6.63 -8.07 2.04
C VAL A 99 -5.20 -7.73 1.59
N ALA A 100 -5.05 -6.83 0.60
CA ALA A 100 -3.74 -6.34 0.19
C ALA A 100 -3.01 -5.59 1.33
N MET A 101 -3.73 -4.79 2.12
CA MET A 101 -3.19 -4.13 3.33
C MET A 101 -2.64 -5.13 4.34
N LEU A 102 -3.40 -6.21 4.65
CA LEU A 102 -2.95 -7.26 5.56
C LEU A 102 -1.68 -7.95 5.05
N SER A 103 -1.63 -8.25 3.75
CA SER A 103 -0.45 -8.84 3.11
C SER A 103 0.78 -7.93 3.25
N ASN A 104 0.63 -6.63 2.99
CA ASN A 104 1.70 -5.63 3.11
C ASN A 104 2.23 -5.48 4.54
N LEU A 105 1.33 -5.45 5.54
CA LEU A 105 1.72 -5.42 6.95
C LEU A 105 2.51 -6.68 7.32
N GLY A 106 2.06 -7.85 6.87
CA GLY A 106 2.77 -9.11 7.05
C GLY A 106 4.17 -9.11 6.43
N ALA A 107 4.29 -8.64 5.18
CA ALA A 107 5.58 -8.52 4.49
C ALA A 107 6.55 -7.60 5.24
N LYS A 108 6.09 -6.41 5.64
CA LYS A 108 6.91 -5.44 6.40
C LYS A 108 7.33 -6.02 7.74
N LEU A 109 6.45 -6.74 8.43
CA LEU A 109 6.77 -7.41 9.69
C LEU A 109 7.86 -8.48 9.48
N ALA A 110 7.76 -9.26 8.41
CA ALA A 110 8.77 -10.27 8.06
C ALA A 110 10.13 -9.63 7.76
N ILE A 111 10.15 -8.52 7.01
CA ILE A 111 11.38 -7.76 6.74
C ILE A 111 12.01 -7.27 8.05
N VAL A 112 11.21 -6.69 8.95
CA VAL A 112 11.68 -6.24 10.27
C VAL A 112 12.17 -7.41 11.12
N ALA A 113 11.56 -8.59 11.01
CA ALA A 113 12.00 -9.78 11.74
C ALA A 113 13.36 -10.31 11.24
N ILE A 114 13.63 -10.21 9.94
CA ILE A 114 14.87 -10.70 9.31
C ILE A 114 16.01 -9.69 9.47
N LEU A 115 15.74 -8.40 9.21
CA LEU A 115 16.77 -7.35 9.11
C LEU A 115 16.84 -6.45 10.35
N GLY A 116 15.80 -6.44 11.19
CA GLY A 116 15.66 -5.51 12.31
C GLY A 116 16.10 -6.09 13.66
N GLN A 117 16.22 -5.21 14.63
CA GLN A 117 16.47 -5.58 16.03
C GLN A 117 15.19 -5.97 16.78
N ARG A 118 15.29 -6.82 17.80
CA ARG A 118 14.15 -7.33 18.59
C ARG A 118 13.22 -6.24 19.12
N ARG A 119 13.79 -5.09 19.51
CA ARG A 119 13.01 -3.92 19.96
C ARG A 119 12.12 -3.39 18.83
N LEU A 120 12.68 -3.19 17.62
CA LEU A 120 11.93 -2.71 16.47
C LEU A 120 10.82 -3.70 16.09
N LEU A 121 11.13 -5.00 16.08
CA LEU A 121 10.14 -6.03 15.83
C LEU A 121 8.96 -5.98 16.82
N ALA A 122 9.23 -5.84 18.12
CA ALA A 122 8.17 -5.75 19.13
C ALA A 122 7.25 -4.54 18.92
N TRP A 123 7.83 -3.37 18.63
CA TRP A 123 7.06 -2.15 18.34
C TRP A 123 6.26 -2.28 17.05
N SER A 124 6.88 -2.75 15.97
CA SER A 124 6.19 -2.98 14.68
C SER A 124 5.07 -4.00 14.82
N ALA A 125 5.30 -5.10 15.54
CA ALA A 125 4.27 -6.13 15.78
C ALA A 125 3.09 -5.58 16.59
N ALA A 126 3.34 -4.79 17.64
CA ALA A 126 2.28 -4.20 18.44
C ALA A 126 1.44 -3.18 17.66
N LEU A 127 2.08 -2.35 16.83
CA LEU A 127 1.35 -1.38 16.01
C LEU A 127 0.60 -2.06 14.86
N PHE A 128 1.23 -3.03 14.19
CA PHE A 128 0.62 -3.72 13.06
C PHE A 128 -0.51 -4.64 13.50
N SER A 129 -0.47 -5.20 14.71
CA SER A 129 -1.57 -6.02 15.24
C SER A 129 -2.83 -5.19 15.49
N VAL A 130 -2.70 -3.94 15.95
CA VAL A 130 -3.84 -3.01 16.08
C VAL A 130 -4.47 -2.72 14.72
N ALA A 131 -3.64 -2.42 13.72
CA ALA A 131 -4.12 -2.18 12.35
C ALA A 131 -4.78 -3.43 11.76
N ALA A 132 -4.16 -4.60 11.90
CA ALA A 132 -4.69 -5.87 11.41
C ALA A 132 -6.01 -6.25 12.10
N ALA A 133 -6.13 -6.00 13.40
CA ALA A 133 -7.38 -6.20 14.14
C ALA A 133 -8.49 -5.28 13.63
N GLY A 134 -8.20 -4.00 13.38
CA GLY A 134 -9.16 -3.07 12.79
C GLY A 134 -9.65 -3.51 11.42
N ILE A 135 -8.74 -4.00 10.57
CA ILE A 135 -9.07 -4.54 9.25
C ILE A 135 -9.94 -5.81 9.38
N ALA A 136 -9.57 -6.73 10.27
CA ALA A 136 -10.33 -7.95 10.49
C ALA A 136 -11.76 -7.67 11.00
N ILE A 137 -11.92 -6.68 11.89
CA ILE A 137 -13.23 -6.23 12.36
C ILE A 137 -14.05 -5.65 11.20
N LEU A 138 -13.45 -4.78 10.38
CA LEU A 138 -14.11 -4.22 9.20
C LEU A 138 -14.61 -5.32 8.25
N ILE A 139 -13.77 -6.31 7.93
CA ILE A 139 -14.17 -7.43 7.06
C ILE A 139 -15.27 -8.28 7.69
N ALA A 140 -15.24 -8.49 9.01
CA ALA A 140 -16.19 -9.36 9.70
C ALA A 140 -17.56 -8.70 9.95
N PHE A 141 -17.59 -7.39 10.18
CA PHE A 141 -18.80 -6.67 10.60
C PHE A 141 -19.39 -5.73 9.55
N TRP A 142 -18.65 -5.43 8.47
CA TRP A 142 -19.18 -4.61 7.39
C TRP A 142 -19.76 -5.49 6.27
N PRO A 143 -21.05 -5.31 5.92
CA PRO A 143 -21.72 -6.09 4.89
C PRO A 143 -21.21 -5.81 3.48
#